data_AF-A0A7Y5SAH0-F1
#
_entry.id   AF-A0A7Y5SAH0-F1
#
_cell.length_a   1.000
_cell.length_b   1.000
_cell.length_c   1.000
_cell.angle_alpha   90.00
_cell.angle_beta   90.00
_cell.angle_gamma   90.00
#
_symmetry.space_group_name_H-M   'P 1'
#
loop_
_entity.id
_entity.type
_entity.pdbx_description
1 polymer ?
#
loop_
_entity_poly.entity_id
_entity_poly.type
_entity_poly.pdbx_seq_one_letter_code
_entity_poly.pdbx_strand_id
1 'polypeptide(L)'
;MIARATLAPVLALFLAASPALAQHGLTSRDPVPAIPPATHELPAPPEARTFKIDVVELQRGREVAGNPDFAVDCWGYRYLFSSKENAAAFLADYQKYEVQLGGACAKMGPLSGRGATSIHTIYQGRLYTFASQSCKDGFLKDPEARADRPDPKPESTPESLARGRQLLDLMLFHMGGPAKVDAVTSLRMEATTREKQGDKDYNHRRTWIASFPDKFRRDDDWDDFKYAMVVTPEFGVMAYSKVEEMHPQQRLALSRGLYHLPAVIAKLRTRDDFVAVAAGPVTINGTKGEALTVWFDSTATTLVLDLASGRVLAAMYRDRGKGGAIGAIEMRYTAERDVNGLSLPAAAEAWFNSERWTGGDLKPDVIAIGDVSADLFVKPMPTK
;
A
#
# COMPACT_ATOMS: atom_id res chain seq x y z
N MET A 1 -1.35 -65.35 -33.26
CA MET A 1 -1.25 -64.98 -31.84
C MET A 1 -0.93 -63.50 -31.76
N ILE A 2 -1.95 -62.67 -31.55
CA ILE A 2 -1.86 -61.21 -31.40
C ILE A 2 -2.71 -60.88 -30.16
N ALA A 3 -2.08 -60.39 -29.10
CA ALA A 3 -2.77 -59.96 -27.88
C ALA A 3 -3.02 -58.44 -27.96
N ARG A 4 -4.29 -58.05 -27.97
CA ARG A 4 -4.76 -56.67 -27.79
C ARG A 4 -4.95 -56.42 -26.30
N ALA A 5 -4.27 -55.40 -25.76
CA ALA A 5 -4.52 -54.89 -24.42
C ALA A 5 -5.61 -53.80 -24.49
N THR A 6 -6.71 -54.02 -23.78
CA THR A 6 -7.80 -53.08 -23.56
C THR A 6 -7.50 -52.19 -22.35
N LEU A 7 -7.41 -50.88 -22.56
CA LEU A 7 -7.47 -49.88 -21.50
C LEU A 7 -8.93 -49.58 -21.16
N ALA A 8 -9.29 -49.73 -19.89
CA ALA A 8 -10.56 -49.28 -19.32
C ALA A 8 -10.41 -47.85 -18.75
N PRO A 9 -11.43 -46.98 -18.85
CA PRO A 9 -11.43 -45.69 -18.18
C PRO A 9 -11.98 -45.86 -16.75
N VAL A 10 -11.22 -45.44 -15.74
CA VAL A 10 -11.73 -45.25 -14.38
C VAL A 10 -12.19 -43.81 -14.27
N LEU A 11 -13.50 -43.62 -14.45
CA LEU A 11 -14.24 -42.41 -14.14
C LEU A 11 -15.21 -42.76 -13.01
N ALA A 12 -14.95 -42.27 -11.79
CA ALA A 12 -15.90 -42.28 -10.67
C ALA A 12 -15.61 -41.06 -9.78
N LEU A 13 -16.36 -39.98 -9.96
CA LEU A 13 -17.49 -39.57 -9.11
C LEU A 13 -17.13 -39.36 -7.63
N PHE A 14 -16.68 -38.14 -7.31
CA PHE A 14 -16.90 -37.52 -6.00
C PHE A 14 -17.71 -36.25 -6.22
N LEU A 15 -19.04 -36.38 -6.21
CA LEU A 15 -19.96 -35.28 -5.95
C LEU A 15 -20.36 -35.37 -4.47
N ALA A 16 -19.60 -34.68 -3.62
CA ALA A 16 -20.09 -34.31 -2.29
C ALA A 16 -20.69 -32.91 -2.42
N ALA A 17 -22.02 -32.84 -2.30
CA ALA A 17 -22.75 -31.58 -2.22
C ALA A 17 -22.28 -30.81 -0.98
N SER A 18 -21.63 -29.66 -1.20
CA SER A 18 -21.45 -28.66 -0.15
C SER A 18 -22.80 -27.99 0.13
N PRO A 19 -23.16 -27.74 1.40
CA PRO A 19 -24.38 -27.00 1.70
C PRO A 19 -24.25 -25.60 1.12
N ALA A 20 -25.30 -25.17 0.42
CA ALA A 20 -25.45 -23.84 -0.12
C ALA A 20 -25.32 -22.81 1.02
N LEU A 21 -24.17 -22.14 1.10
CA LEU A 21 -24.07 -20.85 1.76
C LEU A 21 -24.92 -19.88 0.95
N ALA A 22 -26.02 -19.45 1.56
CA ALA A 22 -26.86 -18.38 1.04
C ALA A 22 -25.97 -17.19 0.68
N GLN A 23 -25.96 -16.83 -0.60
CA GLN A 23 -25.40 -15.58 -1.08
C GLN A 23 -26.27 -14.46 -0.50
N HIS A 24 -25.91 -13.96 0.67
CA HIS A 24 -26.40 -12.67 1.13
C HIS A 24 -26.04 -11.63 0.08
N GLY A 25 -27.05 -10.91 -0.39
CA GLY A 25 -26.91 -9.87 -1.40
C GLY A 25 -25.77 -8.91 -1.07
N LEU A 26 -24.75 -8.95 -1.92
CA LEU A 26 -23.63 -8.00 -1.93
C LEU A 26 -24.16 -6.63 -2.36
N THR A 27 -24.67 -5.85 -1.41
CA THR A 27 -24.54 -4.39 -1.55
C THR A 27 -23.06 -4.11 -1.39
N SER A 28 -22.40 -3.65 -2.45
CA SER A 28 -21.07 -3.06 -2.32
C SER A 28 -21.10 -2.12 -1.13
N ARG A 29 -20.22 -2.30 -0.15
CA ARG A 29 -19.96 -1.19 0.75
C ARG A 29 -19.63 0.00 -0.14
N ASP A 30 -20.29 1.11 0.12
CA ASP A 30 -19.96 2.41 -0.44
C ASP A 30 -18.44 2.61 -0.35
N PRO A 31 -17.82 3.38 -1.28
CA PRO A 31 -16.42 3.80 -1.12
C PRO A 31 -16.19 4.20 0.33
N VAL A 32 -15.06 3.77 0.93
CA VAL A 32 -14.66 4.08 2.32
C VAL A 32 -15.24 5.44 2.65
N PRO A 33 -16.23 5.52 3.57
CA PRO A 33 -17.02 6.72 3.74
C PRO A 33 -16.04 7.87 3.86
N ALA A 34 -16.17 8.87 2.98
CA ALA A 34 -15.31 10.02 3.01
C ALA A 34 -15.29 10.48 4.45
N ILE A 35 -14.17 10.33 5.15
CA ILE A 35 -14.05 10.79 6.52
C ILE A 35 -14.34 12.28 6.37
N PRO A 36 -15.48 12.78 6.90
CA PRO A 36 -15.80 14.18 6.76
C PRO A 36 -14.58 14.94 7.31
N PRO A 37 -14.15 16.03 6.65
CA PRO A 37 -13.04 16.82 7.16
C PRO A 37 -13.32 17.04 8.64
N ALA A 38 -12.36 16.63 9.49
CA ALA A 38 -12.56 16.62 10.93
C ALA A 38 -13.12 17.98 11.33
N THR A 39 -14.38 18.03 11.79
CA THR A 39 -15.00 19.24 12.34
C THR A 39 -14.39 19.59 13.71
N HIS A 40 -13.38 18.84 14.14
CA HIS A 40 -12.48 19.28 15.18
C HIS A 40 -11.74 20.52 14.68
N GLU A 41 -12.02 21.65 15.32
CA GLU A 41 -11.24 22.88 15.24
C GLU A 41 -9.77 22.53 15.56
N LEU A 42 -9.00 22.22 14.52
CA LEU A 42 -7.57 21.99 14.67
C LEU A 42 -6.93 23.35 14.97
N PRO A 43 -5.87 23.40 15.80
CA PRO A 43 -5.12 24.63 15.97
C PRO A 43 -4.65 25.13 14.61
N ALA A 44 -4.72 26.44 14.41
CA ALA A 44 -4.32 27.09 13.16
C ALA A 44 -2.97 26.54 12.68
N PRO A 45 -2.87 26.04 11.45
CA PRO A 45 -1.62 25.47 10.99
C PRO A 45 -0.55 26.57 10.87
N PRO A 46 0.74 26.22 10.96
CA PRO A 46 1.82 27.16 10.71
C PRO A 46 1.67 27.86 9.36
N GLU A 47 2.15 29.10 9.23
CA GLU A 47 2.06 29.87 7.98
C GLU A 47 2.59 29.10 6.76
N ALA A 48 3.66 28.31 6.95
CA ALA A 48 4.24 27.44 5.93
C ALA A 48 3.28 26.37 5.35
N ARG A 49 2.13 26.14 6.00
CA ARG A 49 1.06 25.22 5.59
C ARG A 49 -0.21 25.96 5.15
N THR A 50 -0.07 27.23 4.75
CA THR A 50 -1.16 28.03 4.20
C THR A 50 -1.03 28.17 2.69
N PHE A 51 -2.04 27.74 1.94
CA PHE A 51 -2.21 28.11 0.53
C PHE A 51 -2.80 29.52 0.46
N LYS A 52 -1.96 30.49 0.10
CA LYS A 52 -2.35 31.92 -0.02
C LYS A 52 -3.08 32.24 -1.33
N ILE A 53 -3.22 31.25 -2.21
CA ILE A 53 -3.93 31.32 -3.47
C ILE A 53 -5.18 30.44 -3.39
N ASP A 54 -6.24 30.86 -4.07
CA ASP A 54 -7.48 30.09 -4.16
C ASP A 54 -7.25 28.83 -5.00
N VAL A 55 -7.28 27.66 -4.35
CA VAL A 55 -7.01 26.38 -5.01
C VAL A 55 -8.11 25.97 -6.01
N VAL A 56 -9.34 26.50 -5.86
CA VAL A 56 -10.44 26.30 -6.82
C VAL A 56 -10.16 27.10 -8.09
N GLU A 57 -9.74 28.35 -7.96
CA GLU A 57 -9.30 29.17 -9.11
C GLU A 57 -8.05 28.60 -9.77
N LEU A 58 -7.10 28.12 -8.97
CA LEU A 58 -5.86 27.52 -9.46
C LEU A 58 -6.15 26.31 -10.37
N GLN A 59 -7.10 25.46 -10.01
CA GLN A 59 -7.52 24.34 -10.88
C GLN A 59 -8.18 24.80 -12.18
N ARG A 60 -8.78 26.00 -12.21
CA ARG A 60 -9.31 26.65 -13.41
C ARG A 60 -8.22 27.37 -14.21
N GLY A 61 -6.95 27.24 -13.82
CA GLY A 61 -5.81 27.87 -14.47
C GLY A 61 -5.62 29.34 -14.12
N ARG A 62 -6.20 29.83 -13.01
CA ARG A 62 -6.07 31.21 -12.55
C ARG A 62 -5.41 31.29 -11.18
N GLU A 63 -4.36 32.10 -11.06
CA GLU A 63 -3.76 32.41 -9.77
C GLU A 63 -4.45 33.64 -9.16
N VAL A 64 -5.45 33.38 -8.32
CA VAL A 64 -6.16 34.43 -7.59
C VAL A 64 -5.76 34.36 -6.12
N ALA A 65 -5.39 35.50 -5.53
CA ALA A 65 -5.08 35.58 -4.12
C ALA A 65 -6.32 35.22 -3.27
N GLY A 66 -6.12 34.41 -2.23
CA GLY A 66 -7.17 34.11 -1.27
C GLY A 66 -7.38 35.24 -0.27
N ASN A 67 -8.60 35.41 0.20
CA ASN A 67 -8.95 36.30 1.29
C ASN A 67 -8.92 35.52 2.62
N PRO A 68 -8.18 35.97 3.65
CA PRO A 68 -8.21 35.38 4.99
C PRO A 68 -9.62 35.23 5.61
N ASP A 69 -10.59 36.05 5.22
CA ASP A 69 -11.99 35.95 5.67
C ASP A 69 -12.70 34.70 5.13
N PHE A 70 -12.17 34.10 4.06
CA PHE A 70 -12.67 32.87 3.45
C PHE A 70 -11.61 31.78 3.59
N ALA A 71 -11.26 31.42 4.82
CA ALA A 71 -10.31 30.35 5.12
C ALA A 71 -11.02 29.03 5.45
N VAL A 72 -10.44 27.91 5.01
CA VAL A 72 -10.82 26.56 5.47
C VAL A 72 -9.56 25.83 5.93
N ASP A 73 -9.61 25.25 7.12
CA ASP A 73 -8.56 24.35 7.61
C ASP A 73 -8.96 22.91 7.32
N CYS A 74 -8.08 22.15 6.68
CA CYS A 74 -8.31 20.75 6.31
C CYS A 74 -6.99 19.96 6.35
N TRP A 75 -6.96 18.86 7.12
CA TRP A 75 -5.81 17.96 7.26
C TRP A 75 -4.46 18.64 7.58
N GLY A 76 -4.51 19.67 8.42
CA GLY A 76 -3.34 20.44 8.85
C GLY A 76 -2.84 21.46 7.81
N TYR A 77 -3.63 21.75 6.78
CA TYR A 77 -3.41 22.84 5.84
C TYR A 77 -4.50 23.90 5.99
N ARG A 78 -4.14 25.16 5.74
CA ARG A 78 -5.07 26.26 5.60
C ARG A 78 -5.20 26.63 4.12
N TYR A 79 -6.43 26.72 3.64
CA TYR A 79 -6.75 27.13 2.28
C TYR A 79 -7.45 28.48 2.32
N LEU A 80 -6.92 29.49 1.64
CA LEU A 80 -7.56 30.79 1.51
C LEU A 80 -8.27 30.86 0.16
N PHE A 81 -9.53 31.30 0.15
CA PHE A 81 -10.34 31.40 -1.07
C PHE A 81 -10.61 32.85 -1.43
N SER A 82 -10.76 33.15 -2.71
CA SER A 82 -11.07 34.50 -3.19
C SER A 82 -12.53 34.89 -2.95
N SER A 83 -13.41 33.91 -2.71
CA SER A 83 -14.81 34.14 -2.38
C SER A 83 -15.39 33.05 -1.47
N LYS A 84 -16.53 33.34 -0.85
CA LYS A 84 -17.29 32.39 -0.03
C LYS A 84 -17.79 31.19 -0.85
N GLU A 85 -18.14 31.41 -2.11
CA GLU A 85 -18.63 30.37 -3.03
C GLU A 85 -17.52 29.36 -3.35
N ASN A 86 -16.28 29.81 -3.55
CA ASN A 86 -15.15 28.90 -3.77
C ASN A 86 -14.81 28.10 -2.51
N ALA A 87 -14.86 28.72 -1.32
CA ALA A 87 -14.72 28.00 -0.05
C ALA A 87 -15.81 26.92 0.14
N ALA A 88 -17.06 27.24 -0.21
CA ALA A 88 -18.16 26.28 -0.19
C ALA A 88 -17.98 25.15 -1.21
N ALA A 89 -17.49 25.47 -2.42
CA ALA A 89 -17.17 24.47 -3.45
C ALA A 89 -16.03 23.53 -3.00
N PHE A 90 -15.03 24.06 -2.31
CA PHE A 90 -13.98 23.25 -1.69
C PHE A 90 -14.56 22.29 -0.65
N LEU A 91 -15.38 22.78 0.28
CA LEU A 91 -15.97 21.93 1.32
C LEU A 91 -16.90 20.84 0.75
N ALA A 92 -17.61 21.14 -0.34
CA ALA A 92 -18.50 20.20 -1.00
C ALA A 92 -17.77 19.03 -1.70
N ASP A 93 -16.53 19.24 -2.16
CA ASP A 93 -15.73 18.26 -2.89
C ASP A 93 -14.23 18.44 -2.59
N TYR A 94 -13.86 18.33 -1.31
CA TYR A 94 -12.52 18.69 -0.87
C TYR A 94 -11.45 17.79 -1.49
N GLN A 95 -11.76 16.51 -1.74
CA GLN A 95 -10.83 15.53 -2.30
C GLN A 95 -10.34 15.92 -3.70
N LYS A 96 -11.19 16.63 -4.46
CA LYS A 96 -10.83 17.20 -5.75
C LYS A 96 -9.82 18.33 -5.63
N TYR A 97 -10.00 19.23 -4.66
CA TYR A 97 -9.24 20.48 -4.54
C TYR A 97 -8.04 20.42 -3.61
N GLU A 98 -8.05 19.51 -2.64
CA GLU A 98 -7.01 19.40 -1.62
C GLU A 98 -5.66 18.97 -2.19
N VAL A 99 -4.62 19.25 -1.41
CA VAL A 99 -3.28 18.79 -1.74
C VAL A 99 -3.20 17.26 -1.71
N GLN A 100 -2.65 16.69 -2.77
CA GLN A 100 -2.48 15.24 -2.90
C GLN A 100 -1.33 14.72 -2.05
N LEU A 101 -1.33 13.40 -1.81
CA LEU A 101 -0.33 12.68 -1.04
C LEU A 101 -0.22 13.18 0.41
N GLY A 102 -1.31 13.72 0.96
CA GLY A 102 -1.32 14.40 2.26
C GLY A 102 -0.42 15.63 2.32
N GLY A 103 -0.09 16.20 1.15
CA GLY A 103 0.83 17.30 0.99
C GLY A 103 2.30 16.96 1.25
N ALA A 104 2.65 15.67 1.20
CA ALA A 104 4.04 15.23 1.09
C ALA A 104 4.67 15.68 -0.23
N CYS A 105 6.00 15.69 -0.30
CA CYS A 105 6.72 16.00 -1.53
C CYS A 105 6.36 15.00 -2.64
N ALA A 106 5.71 15.46 -3.71
CA ALA A 106 5.18 14.55 -4.73
C ALA A 106 6.23 13.76 -5.51
N LYS A 107 7.47 14.26 -5.56
CA LYS A 107 8.60 13.51 -6.13
C LYS A 107 9.03 12.33 -5.24
N MET A 108 8.93 12.48 -3.92
CA MET A 108 9.43 11.52 -2.92
C MET A 108 8.34 10.55 -2.47
N GLY A 109 7.08 10.98 -2.45
CA GLY A 109 5.92 10.14 -2.14
C GLY A 109 5.21 10.49 -0.84
N PRO A 110 4.07 9.84 -0.56
CA PRO A 110 3.15 10.18 0.52
C PRO A 110 3.74 10.03 1.92
N LEU A 111 4.70 9.13 2.11
CA LEU A 111 5.36 8.90 3.40
C LEU A 111 6.62 9.76 3.60
N SER A 112 6.83 10.77 2.75
CA SER A 112 7.89 11.76 2.91
C SER A 112 7.42 12.96 3.73
N GLY A 113 8.36 13.86 4.05
CA GLY A 113 8.03 15.15 4.68
C GLY A 113 7.11 16.01 3.80
N ARG A 114 6.34 16.89 4.45
CA ARG A 114 5.42 17.81 3.80
C ARG A 114 6.18 18.79 2.87
N GLY A 115 5.61 19.05 1.70
CA GLY A 115 6.07 20.07 0.78
C GLY A 115 5.67 21.48 1.22
N ALA A 116 6.30 22.49 0.63
CA ALA A 116 5.95 23.88 0.85
C ALA A 116 4.74 24.26 -0.01
N THR A 117 3.73 24.94 0.56
CA THR A 117 2.55 25.40 -0.20
C THR A 117 2.90 26.42 -1.28
N SER A 118 4.03 27.13 -1.16
CA SER A 118 4.56 28.03 -2.19
C SER A 118 5.22 27.30 -3.36
N ILE A 119 5.59 26.03 -3.19
CA ILE A 119 6.20 25.21 -4.24
C ILE A 119 5.21 24.11 -4.62
N HIS A 120 4.29 24.45 -5.52
CA HIS A 120 3.20 23.57 -5.93
C HIS A 120 3.03 23.52 -7.44
N THR A 121 2.21 22.58 -7.93
CA THR A 121 1.73 22.53 -9.31
C THR A 121 0.36 21.86 -9.39
N ILE A 122 -0.42 22.18 -10.41
CA ILE A 122 -1.56 21.36 -10.82
C ILE A 122 -1.07 20.35 -11.86
N TYR A 123 -1.44 19.08 -11.70
CA TYR A 123 -1.24 18.05 -12.73
C TYR A 123 -2.47 17.16 -12.79
N GLN A 124 -3.04 16.98 -13.98
CA GLN A 124 -4.30 16.24 -14.19
C GLN A 124 -5.42 16.67 -13.22
N GLY A 125 -5.56 17.99 -13.02
CA GLY A 125 -6.58 18.57 -12.14
C GLY A 125 -6.33 18.36 -10.64
N ARG A 126 -5.14 17.91 -10.23
CA ARG A 126 -4.80 17.64 -8.83
C ARG A 126 -3.65 18.53 -8.35
N LEU A 127 -3.72 19.00 -7.10
CA LEU A 127 -2.74 19.88 -6.48
C LEU A 127 -1.61 19.09 -5.81
N TYR A 128 -0.36 19.33 -6.22
CA TYR A 128 0.83 18.71 -5.63
C TYR A 128 1.76 19.76 -5.03
N THR A 129 2.44 19.42 -3.93
CA THR A 129 3.48 20.26 -3.30
C THR A 129 4.83 19.57 -3.30
N PHE A 130 5.90 20.35 -3.09
CA PHE A 130 7.27 19.87 -3.18
C PHE A 130 8.13 20.42 -2.04
N ALA A 131 9.10 19.61 -1.58
CA ALA A 131 10.05 20.02 -0.57
C ALA A 131 11.08 21.06 -1.08
N SER A 132 11.28 21.13 -2.40
CA SER A 132 12.21 22.04 -3.05
C SER A 132 11.83 22.29 -4.50
N GLN A 133 12.39 23.35 -5.10
CA GLN A 133 12.21 23.62 -6.54
C GLN A 133 12.78 22.46 -7.39
N SER A 134 13.92 21.89 -7.01
CA SER A 134 14.50 20.74 -7.73
C SER A 134 13.63 19.48 -7.66
N CYS A 135 12.82 19.33 -6.60
CA CYS A 135 11.79 18.30 -6.53
C CYS A 135 10.63 18.57 -7.50
N LYS A 136 10.15 19.82 -7.58
CA LYS A 136 9.13 20.23 -8.55
C LYS A 136 9.59 20.02 -9.98
N ASP A 137 10.78 20.52 -10.32
CA ASP A 137 11.36 20.39 -11.67
C ASP A 137 11.55 18.92 -12.05
N GLY A 138 12.01 18.09 -11.09
CA GLY A 138 12.16 16.65 -11.29
C GLY A 138 10.82 15.93 -11.52
N PHE A 139 9.75 16.36 -10.84
CA PHE A 139 8.41 15.83 -11.07
C PHE A 139 7.87 16.25 -12.44
N LEU A 140 8.02 17.52 -12.82
CA LEU A 140 7.50 18.05 -14.10
C LEU A 140 8.17 17.42 -15.33
N LYS A 141 9.36 16.85 -15.19
CA LYS A 141 10.03 16.09 -16.27
C LYS A 141 9.29 14.80 -16.63
N ASP A 142 8.69 14.13 -15.65
CA ASP A 142 7.95 12.88 -15.84
C ASP A 142 6.90 12.71 -14.72
N PRO A 143 5.79 13.46 -14.82
CA PRO A 143 4.79 13.49 -13.75
C PRO A 143 3.98 12.19 -13.66
N GLU A 144 3.80 11.47 -14.78
CA GLU A 144 3.09 10.18 -14.78
C GLU A 144 3.87 9.10 -14.01
N ALA A 145 5.21 9.12 -14.10
CA ALA A 145 6.07 8.25 -13.29
C ALA A 145 6.18 8.69 -11.82
N ARG A 146 5.44 9.70 -11.35
CA ARG A 146 5.55 10.24 -9.98
C ARG A 146 4.22 10.45 -9.28
N ALA A 147 3.16 10.69 -10.04
CA ALA A 147 1.81 10.80 -9.55
C ALA A 147 1.32 9.41 -9.09
N ASP A 148 1.06 9.29 -7.79
CA ASP A 148 0.49 8.07 -7.24
C ASP A 148 -1.01 8.04 -7.49
N ARG A 149 -1.53 6.85 -7.77
CA ARG A 149 -2.94 6.62 -7.99
C ARG A 149 -3.35 5.26 -7.42
N PRO A 150 -4.60 5.12 -6.97
CA PRO A 150 -5.23 3.83 -6.71
C PRO A 150 -5.00 2.85 -7.85
N ASP A 151 -4.77 1.59 -7.51
CA ASP A 151 -4.73 0.53 -8.51
C ASP A 151 -6.16 0.20 -8.95
N PRO A 152 -6.40 0.05 -10.26
CA PRO A 152 -7.72 -0.31 -10.75
C PRO A 152 -8.11 -1.69 -10.22
N LYS A 153 -9.39 -1.87 -9.89
CA LYS A 153 -9.94 -3.18 -9.58
C LYS A 153 -9.79 -4.08 -10.81
N PRO A 154 -9.25 -5.31 -10.68
CA PRO A 154 -9.07 -6.19 -11.82
C PRO A 154 -10.41 -6.56 -12.43
N GLU A 155 -10.46 -6.60 -13.77
CA GLU A 155 -11.58 -7.20 -14.48
C GLU A 155 -11.67 -8.69 -14.16
N SER A 156 -12.87 -9.23 -14.09
CA SER A 156 -13.09 -10.61 -13.66
C SER A 156 -14.29 -11.25 -14.35
N THR A 157 -14.14 -12.51 -14.75
CA THR A 157 -15.24 -13.42 -15.10
C THR A 157 -15.53 -14.40 -13.95
N PRO A 158 -16.70 -15.04 -13.90
CA PRO A 158 -17.01 -16.08 -12.92
C PRO A 158 -15.94 -17.19 -12.86
N GLU A 159 -15.40 -17.60 -14.01
CA GLU A 159 -14.36 -18.63 -14.13
C GLU A 159 -13.05 -18.14 -13.51
N SER A 160 -12.63 -16.91 -13.83
CA SER A 160 -11.39 -16.33 -13.28
C SER A 160 -11.45 -16.14 -11.76
N LEU A 161 -12.63 -15.82 -11.20
CA LEU A 161 -12.85 -15.72 -9.75
C LEU A 161 -12.83 -17.10 -9.09
N ALA A 162 -13.46 -18.10 -9.71
CA ALA A 162 -13.43 -19.47 -9.22
C ALA A 162 -12.00 -20.03 -9.22
N ARG A 163 -11.25 -19.80 -10.29
CA ARG A 163 -9.84 -20.19 -10.37
C ARG A 163 -8.97 -19.41 -9.39
N GLY A 164 -9.22 -18.10 -9.22
CA GLY A 164 -8.54 -17.27 -8.24
C GLY A 164 -8.68 -17.80 -6.81
N ARG A 165 -9.87 -18.26 -6.43
CA ARG A 165 -10.11 -18.94 -5.14
C ARG A 165 -9.31 -20.23 -5.00
N GLN A 166 -9.26 -21.06 -6.04
CA GLN A 166 -8.45 -22.30 -6.02
C GLN A 166 -6.95 -22.03 -5.85
N LEU A 167 -6.43 -20.99 -6.52
CA LEU A 167 -5.02 -20.59 -6.36
C LEU A 167 -4.76 -20.08 -4.94
N LEU A 168 -5.69 -19.31 -4.38
CA LEU A 168 -5.60 -18.84 -3.00
C LEU A 168 -5.62 -20.01 -2.00
N ASP A 169 -6.49 -21.00 -2.19
CA ASP A 169 -6.54 -22.22 -1.36
C ASP A 169 -5.23 -23.00 -1.43
N LEU A 170 -4.66 -23.11 -2.63
CA LEU A 170 -3.37 -23.75 -2.86
C LEU A 170 -2.22 -23.00 -2.15
N MET A 171 -2.22 -21.66 -2.19
CA MET A 171 -1.28 -20.83 -1.43
C MET A 171 -1.40 -21.07 0.08
N LEU A 172 -2.63 -21.08 0.60
CA LEU A 172 -2.88 -21.32 2.02
C LEU A 172 -2.41 -22.70 2.46
N PHE A 173 -2.63 -23.71 1.63
CA PHE A 173 -2.12 -25.06 1.88
C PHE A 173 -0.60 -25.06 2.03
N HIS A 174 0.14 -24.47 1.07
CA HIS A 174 1.60 -24.34 1.14
C HIS A 174 2.07 -23.59 2.39
N MET A 175 1.38 -22.49 2.71
CA MET A 175 1.71 -21.66 3.86
C MET A 175 1.52 -22.37 5.20
N GLY A 176 0.85 -23.51 5.28
CA GLY A 176 0.61 -24.26 6.53
C GLY A 176 -0.86 -24.47 6.88
N GLY A 177 -1.78 -24.09 5.98
CA GLY A 177 -3.22 -24.27 6.06
C GLY A 177 -3.97 -23.01 6.55
N PRO A 178 -5.26 -22.86 6.17
CA PRO A 178 -6.06 -21.68 6.50
C PRO A 178 -6.17 -21.45 8.00
N ALA A 179 -6.34 -22.50 8.81
CA ALA A 179 -6.48 -22.36 10.26
C ALA A 179 -5.25 -21.72 10.93
N LYS A 180 -4.03 -22.05 10.48
CA LYS A 180 -2.81 -21.43 11.02
C LYS A 180 -2.68 -19.98 10.59
N VAL A 181 -3.00 -19.68 9.33
CA VAL A 181 -3.02 -18.30 8.81
C VAL A 181 -4.06 -17.47 9.58
N ASP A 182 -5.24 -18.03 9.85
CA ASP A 182 -6.31 -17.35 10.59
C ASP A 182 -5.96 -17.12 12.06
N ALA A 183 -5.14 -17.99 12.65
CA ALA A 183 -4.64 -17.83 14.02
C ALA A 183 -3.55 -16.75 14.16
N VAL A 184 -2.97 -16.26 13.06
CA VAL A 184 -1.97 -15.16 13.10
C VAL A 184 -2.62 -13.89 13.63
N THR A 185 -2.20 -13.42 14.80
CA THR A 185 -2.65 -12.14 15.38
C THR A 185 -1.78 -10.98 14.93
N SER A 186 -0.48 -11.21 14.70
CA SER A 186 0.42 -10.21 14.16
C SER A 186 1.57 -10.80 13.34
N LEU A 187 2.20 -9.94 12.54
CA LEU A 187 3.44 -10.20 11.80
C LEU A 187 4.42 -9.05 12.08
N ARG A 188 5.65 -9.39 12.46
CA ARG A 188 6.78 -8.45 12.55
C ARG A 188 7.89 -8.89 11.61
N MET A 189 8.40 -7.96 10.82
CA MET A 189 9.57 -8.14 9.97
C MET A 189 10.59 -7.04 10.27
N GLU A 190 11.86 -7.40 10.34
CA GLU A 190 12.95 -6.43 10.50
C GLU A 190 14.03 -6.70 9.48
N ALA A 191 14.55 -5.66 8.86
CA ALA A 191 15.70 -5.75 7.97
C ALA A 191 16.67 -4.62 8.27
N THR A 192 17.96 -4.94 8.24
CA THR A 192 19.05 -3.96 8.38
C THR A 192 19.82 -3.87 7.08
N THR A 193 19.95 -2.67 6.53
CA THR A 193 20.77 -2.38 5.35
C THR A 193 21.86 -1.37 5.70
N ARG A 194 22.95 -1.36 4.92
CA ARG A 194 23.91 -0.26 4.94
C ARG A 194 23.60 0.68 3.79
N GLU A 195 23.38 1.94 4.10
CA GLU A 195 23.08 2.97 3.12
C GLU A 195 24.09 4.10 3.20
N LYS A 196 24.60 4.51 2.03
CA LYS A 196 25.52 5.64 1.93
C LYS A 196 24.75 6.91 1.54
N GLN A 197 24.83 7.95 2.36
CA GLN A 197 24.34 9.29 1.99
C GLN A 197 25.49 10.29 2.07
N GLY A 198 25.91 10.81 0.91
CA GLY A 198 27.12 11.61 0.82
C GLY A 198 28.34 10.79 1.22
N ASP A 199 29.14 11.29 2.17
CA ASP A 199 30.35 10.62 2.66
C ASP A 199 30.10 9.75 3.91
N LYS A 200 28.87 9.72 4.43
CA LYS A 200 28.51 8.94 5.62
C LYS A 200 27.77 7.67 5.24
N ASP A 201 28.17 6.57 5.88
CA ASP A 201 27.44 5.30 5.89
C ASP A 201 26.53 5.25 7.12
N TYR A 202 25.32 4.75 6.92
CA TYR A 202 24.30 4.57 7.95
C TYR A 202 23.91 3.10 8.02
N ASN A 203 23.71 2.58 9.23
CA ASN A 203 22.92 1.37 9.40
C ASN A 203 21.46 1.78 9.44
N HIS A 204 20.72 1.35 8.43
CA HIS A 204 19.30 1.59 8.33
C HIS A 204 18.56 0.33 8.74
N ARG A 205 18.01 0.33 9.96
CA ARG A 205 17.13 -0.73 10.42
C ARG A 205 15.69 -0.31 10.20
N ARG A 206 14.96 -1.13 9.43
CA ARG A 206 13.54 -0.96 9.18
C ARG A 206 12.75 -2.08 9.83
N THR A 207 11.71 -1.71 10.58
CA THR A 207 10.78 -2.65 11.20
C THR A 207 9.39 -2.41 10.63
N TRP A 208 8.74 -3.47 10.18
CA TRP A 208 7.33 -3.46 9.81
C TRP A 208 6.54 -4.35 10.75
N ILE A 209 5.39 -3.85 11.21
CA ILE A 209 4.51 -4.58 12.11
C ILE A 209 3.08 -4.46 11.60
N ALA A 210 2.41 -5.60 11.44
CA ALA A 210 0.98 -5.69 11.23
C ALA A 210 0.35 -6.38 12.44
N SER A 211 -0.57 -5.72 13.13
CA SER A 211 -1.48 -6.34 14.09
C SER A 211 -2.85 -6.40 13.44
N PHE A 212 -3.32 -7.61 13.15
CA PHE A 212 -4.52 -7.80 12.35
C PHE A 212 -5.80 -7.47 13.13
N PRO A 213 -6.84 -6.95 12.45
CA PRO A 213 -6.96 -6.82 10.99
C PRO A 213 -6.39 -5.54 10.36
N ASP A 214 -6.11 -4.48 11.13
CA ASP A 214 -6.05 -3.11 10.57
C ASP A 214 -5.07 -2.16 11.27
N LYS A 215 -4.16 -2.68 12.11
CA LYS A 215 -3.14 -1.87 12.77
C LYS A 215 -1.78 -2.11 12.12
N PHE A 216 -1.16 -1.04 11.64
CA PHE A 216 0.11 -1.09 10.94
C PHE A 216 1.11 -0.12 11.56
N ARG A 217 2.36 -0.56 11.66
CA ARG A 217 3.46 0.28 12.11
C ARG A 217 4.68 0.06 11.23
N ARG A 218 5.39 1.16 10.95
CA ARG A 218 6.74 1.14 10.41
C ARG A 218 7.66 1.99 11.26
N ASP A 219 8.79 1.43 11.64
CA ASP A 219 9.89 2.16 12.24
C ASP A 219 11.09 2.16 11.28
N ASP A 220 11.70 3.33 11.09
CA ASP A 220 12.94 3.51 10.34
C ASP A 220 13.98 4.12 11.30
N ASP A 221 15.09 3.43 11.53
CA ASP A 221 16.18 3.79 12.47
C ASP A 221 17.49 3.92 11.68
N TRP A 222 18.06 5.13 11.63
CA TRP A 222 19.21 5.50 10.79
C TRP A 222 20.43 5.94 11.60
N ASP A 223 20.73 5.25 12.70
CA ASP A 223 21.73 5.60 13.71
C ASP A 223 21.44 6.93 14.45
N ASP A 224 21.44 8.06 13.74
CA ASP A 224 21.30 9.41 14.30
C ASP A 224 19.83 9.88 14.42
N PHE A 225 18.91 9.29 13.65
CA PHE A 225 17.52 9.71 13.63
C PHE A 225 16.56 8.54 13.46
N LYS A 226 15.35 8.70 14.00
CA LYS A 226 14.30 7.68 13.99
C LYS A 226 12.97 8.27 13.56
N TYR A 227 12.25 7.53 12.73
CA TYR A 227 10.87 7.81 12.35
C TYR A 227 9.99 6.64 12.72
N ALA A 228 8.79 6.93 13.21
CA ALA A 228 7.74 5.95 13.42
C ALA A 228 6.48 6.40 12.66
N MET A 229 5.85 5.48 11.95
CA MET A 229 4.52 5.65 11.37
C MET A 229 3.61 4.61 11.98
N VAL A 230 2.46 5.05 12.49
CA VAL A 230 1.47 4.18 13.14
C VAL A 230 0.11 4.48 12.51
N VAL A 231 -0.57 3.44 12.06
CA VAL A 231 -1.95 3.49 11.56
C VAL A 231 -2.77 2.49 12.36
N THR A 232 -3.93 2.95 12.80
CA THR A 232 -4.98 2.20 13.50
C THR A 232 -6.33 2.63 12.90
N PRO A 233 -7.43 1.94 13.21
CA PRO A 233 -8.77 2.40 12.83
C PRO A 233 -9.06 3.83 13.32
N GLU A 234 -8.57 4.20 14.50
CA GLU A 234 -8.89 5.47 15.14
C GLU A 234 -8.01 6.62 14.65
N PHE A 235 -6.74 6.36 14.33
CA PHE A 235 -5.81 7.40 13.91
C PHE A 235 -4.67 6.88 13.03
N GLY A 236 -4.03 7.82 12.32
CA GLY A 236 -2.74 7.64 11.69
C GLY A 236 -1.81 8.77 12.09
N VAL A 237 -0.57 8.46 12.47
CA VAL A 237 0.44 9.46 12.85
C VAL A 237 1.80 9.10 12.30
N MET A 238 2.56 10.13 11.94
CA MET A 238 3.97 10.06 11.62
C MET A 238 4.72 10.83 12.71
N ALA A 239 5.71 10.21 13.32
CA ALA A 239 6.50 10.78 14.39
C ALA A 239 7.98 10.78 14.06
N TYR A 240 8.56 11.95 14.25
CA TYR A 240 9.97 12.29 14.13
C TYR A 240 10.27 13.30 15.22
N SER A 241 10.97 14.40 14.92
CA SER A 241 11.12 15.54 15.84
C SER A 241 9.78 16.14 16.31
N LYS A 242 8.67 15.84 15.62
CA LYS A 242 7.30 16.09 16.07
C LYS A 242 6.37 14.94 15.66
N VAL A 243 5.20 14.88 16.29
CA VAL A 243 4.11 13.98 15.91
C VAL A 243 3.12 14.73 15.05
N GLU A 244 2.84 14.22 13.85
CA GLU A 244 1.86 14.79 12.94
C GLU A 244 0.80 13.75 12.58
N GLU A 245 -0.45 14.20 12.50
CA GLU A 245 -1.52 13.37 11.96
C GLU A 245 -1.27 13.08 10.47
N MET A 246 -1.45 11.81 10.11
CA MET A 246 -1.40 11.35 8.73
C MET A 246 -2.73 11.60 8.05
N HIS A 247 -2.65 12.21 6.86
CA HIS A 247 -3.74 12.26 5.92
C HIS A 247 -4.20 10.83 5.52
N PRO A 248 -5.48 10.58 5.20
CA PRO A 248 -5.95 9.27 4.75
C PRO A 248 -5.10 8.64 3.63
N GLN A 249 -4.71 9.43 2.61
CA GLN A 249 -3.80 8.98 1.54
C GLN A 249 -2.42 8.50 2.06
N GLN A 250 -1.89 9.09 3.14
CA GLN A 250 -0.65 8.63 3.76
C GLN A 250 -0.88 7.35 4.55
N ARG A 251 -2.02 7.23 5.25
CA ARG A 251 -2.38 6.00 5.97
C ARG A 251 -2.47 4.82 5.00
N LEU A 252 -3.18 5.02 3.89
CA LEU A 252 -3.28 4.05 2.81
C LEU A 252 -1.89 3.67 2.27
N ALA A 253 -1.02 4.65 2.00
CA ALA A 253 0.33 4.36 1.51
C ALA A 253 1.19 3.53 2.49
N LEU A 254 1.01 3.73 3.80
CA LEU A 254 1.68 2.89 4.79
C LEU A 254 1.16 1.44 4.73
N SER A 255 -0.16 1.27 4.72
CA SER A 255 -0.79 -0.06 4.65
C SER A 255 -0.46 -0.79 3.35
N ARG A 256 -0.44 -0.08 2.21
CA ARG A 256 -0.07 -0.60 0.87
C ARG A 256 1.27 -1.33 0.89
N GLY A 257 2.29 -0.75 1.54
CA GLY A 257 3.60 -1.39 1.65
C GLY A 257 3.58 -2.78 2.28
N LEU A 258 2.61 -3.07 3.15
CA LEU A 258 2.39 -4.38 3.76
C LEU A 258 1.44 -5.27 2.97
N TYR A 259 0.49 -4.68 2.23
CA TYR A 259 -0.48 -5.41 1.41
C TYR A 259 0.15 -6.19 0.24
N HIS A 260 1.42 -5.95 -0.08
CA HIS A 260 2.17 -6.71 -1.08
C HIS A 260 2.82 -7.99 -0.53
N LEU A 261 2.79 -8.20 0.80
CA LEU A 261 3.38 -9.38 1.45
C LEU A 261 2.41 -10.58 1.40
N PRO A 262 2.85 -11.78 0.95
CA PRO A 262 1.98 -12.95 0.85
C PRO A 262 1.28 -13.32 2.17
N ALA A 263 1.97 -13.19 3.31
CA ALA A 263 1.38 -13.46 4.61
C ALA A 263 0.25 -12.50 4.99
N VAL A 264 0.41 -11.21 4.66
CA VAL A 264 -0.62 -10.18 4.90
C VAL A 264 -1.80 -10.41 3.97
N ILE A 265 -1.57 -10.68 2.69
CA ILE A 265 -2.60 -11.03 1.70
C ILE A 265 -3.41 -12.25 2.17
N ALA A 266 -2.73 -13.33 2.57
CA ALA A 266 -3.35 -14.55 3.07
C ALA A 266 -4.25 -14.27 4.27
N LYS A 267 -3.78 -13.45 5.21
CA LYS A 267 -4.52 -13.10 6.42
C LYS A 267 -5.74 -12.22 6.14
N LEU A 268 -5.63 -11.30 5.18
CA LEU A 268 -6.69 -10.34 4.84
C LEU A 268 -7.69 -10.87 3.80
N ARG A 269 -7.55 -12.12 3.36
CA ARG A 269 -8.41 -12.73 2.33
C ARG A 269 -9.90 -12.81 2.66
N THR A 270 -10.26 -12.69 3.94
CA THR A 270 -11.65 -12.78 4.42
C THR A 270 -12.34 -11.42 4.48
N ARG A 271 -11.68 -10.34 4.06
CA ARG A 271 -12.31 -9.02 3.99
C ARG A 271 -13.39 -8.99 2.91
N ASP A 272 -14.43 -8.20 3.16
CA ASP A 272 -15.57 -8.07 2.24
C ASP A 272 -15.21 -7.42 0.89
N ASP A 273 -14.13 -6.61 0.85
CA ASP A 273 -13.62 -5.97 -0.37
C ASP A 273 -12.53 -6.78 -1.08
N PHE A 274 -12.17 -7.96 -0.57
CA PHE A 274 -11.12 -8.80 -1.12
C PHE A 274 -11.56 -9.49 -2.41
N VAL A 275 -10.75 -9.34 -3.45
CA VAL A 275 -10.97 -9.92 -4.77
C VAL A 275 -9.75 -10.74 -5.15
N ALA A 276 -9.97 -11.94 -5.66
CA ALA A 276 -8.93 -12.85 -6.14
C ALA A 276 -9.29 -13.34 -7.55
N VAL A 277 -8.46 -13.01 -8.54
CA VAL A 277 -8.68 -13.30 -9.95
C VAL A 277 -7.47 -14.03 -10.52
N ALA A 278 -7.69 -15.17 -11.16
CA ALA A 278 -6.64 -15.82 -11.93
C ALA A 278 -6.31 -15.01 -13.19
N ALA A 279 -5.04 -14.66 -13.35
CA ALA A 279 -4.51 -13.87 -14.46
C ALA A 279 -3.79 -14.73 -15.53
N GLY A 280 -3.82 -16.06 -15.37
CA GLY A 280 -3.33 -17.02 -16.36
C GLY A 280 -1.92 -17.54 -16.11
N PRO A 281 -1.42 -18.43 -17.00
CA PRO A 281 -0.13 -19.09 -16.83
C PRO A 281 1.03 -18.10 -17.00
N VAL A 282 2.09 -18.30 -16.23
CA VAL A 282 3.30 -17.47 -16.24
C VAL A 282 4.53 -18.35 -15.98
N THR A 283 5.71 -17.90 -16.40
CA THR A 283 6.98 -18.57 -16.08
C THR A 283 7.91 -17.58 -15.43
N ILE A 284 8.37 -17.88 -14.21
CA ILE A 284 9.36 -17.09 -13.46
C ILE A 284 10.56 -18.01 -13.18
N ASN A 285 11.76 -17.56 -13.54
CA ASN A 285 13.01 -18.30 -13.34
C ASN A 285 12.98 -19.75 -13.87
N GLY A 286 12.27 -20.00 -14.97
CA GLY A 286 12.12 -21.33 -15.56
C GLY A 286 11.07 -22.24 -14.91
N THR A 287 10.48 -21.82 -13.78
CA THR A 287 9.37 -22.53 -13.14
C THR A 287 8.04 -22.06 -13.73
N LYS A 288 7.25 -23.01 -14.25
CA LYS A 288 5.88 -22.75 -14.68
C LYS A 288 5.00 -22.54 -13.46
N GLY A 289 4.23 -21.47 -13.48
CA GLY A 289 3.26 -21.15 -12.45
C GLY A 289 1.99 -20.54 -13.04
N GLU A 290 1.14 -20.04 -12.17
CA GLU A 290 -0.06 -19.30 -12.54
C GLU A 290 -0.14 -18.01 -11.72
N ALA A 291 -0.53 -16.94 -12.39
CA ALA A 291 -0.67 -15.63 -11.78
C ALA A 291 -2.04 -15.49 -11.10
N LEU A 292 -2.03 -15.02 -9.85
CA LEU A 292 -3.18 -14.68 -9.03
C LEU A 292 -3.12 -13.18 -8.71
N THR A 293 -4.01 -12.39 -9.30
CA THR A 293 -4.16 -10.99 -8.94
C THR A 293 -5.14 -10.86 -7.79
N VAL A 294 -4.66 -10.36 -6.66
CA VAL A 294 -5.48 -9.95 -5.52
C VAL A 294 -5.69 -8.44 -5.54
N TRP A 295 -6.87 -8.01 -5.10
CA TRP A 295 -7.19 -6.60 -4.96
C TRP A 295 -8.06 -6.36 -3.72
N PHE A 296 -7.69 -5.36 -2.92
CA PHE A 296 -8.47 -4.84 -1.80
C PHE A 296 -7.91 -3.46 -1.44
N ASP A 297 -8.72 -2.61 -0.82
CA ASP A 297 -8.31 -1.25 -0.40
C ASP A 297 -7.55 -0.50 -1.52
N SER A 298 -8.09 -0.54 -2.74
CA SER A 298 -7.51 0.13 -3.91
C SER A 298 -6.06 -0.26 -4.26
N THR A 299 -5.65 -1.47 -3.88
CA THR A 299 -4.29 -1.98 -4.03
C THR A 299 -4.30 -3.32 -4.77
N ALA A 300 -3.55 -3.42 -5.86
CA ALA A 300 -3.42 -4.65 -6.62
C ALA A 300 -2.05 -5.31 -6.38
N THR A 301 -2.05 -6.63 -6.17
CA THR A 301 -0.82 -7.44 -6.17
C THR A 301 -1.06 -8.69 -6.99
N THR A 302 -0.18 -8.98 -7.94
CA THR A 302 -0.16 -10.25 -8.67
C THR A 302 0.86 -11.19 -8.05
N LEU A 303 0.40 -12.26 -7.44
CA LEU A 303 1.23 -13.35 -6.94
C LEU A 303 1.43 -14.38 -8.04
N VAL A 304 2.64 -14.92 -8.17
CA VAL A 304 2.92 -16.05 -9.06
C VAL A 304 3.07 -17.31 -8.22
N LEU A 305 2.23 -18.32 -8.46
CA LEU A 305 2.23 -19.55 -7.68
C LEU A 305 2.79 -20.71 -8.49
N ASP A 306 3.65 -21.52 -7.88
CA ASP A 306 3.95 -22.86 -8.37
C ASP A 306 2.73 -23.77 -8.21
N LEU A 307 2.21 -24.32 -9.30
CA LEU A 307 1.01 -25.15 -9.28
C LEU A 307 1.22 -26.51 -8.59
N ALA A 308 2.46 -26.98 -8.47
CA ALA A 308 2.75 -28.26 -7.82
C ALA A 308 2.69 -28.15 -6.30
N SER A 309 3.23 -27.07 -5.73
CA SER A 309 3.37 -26.90 -4.29
C SER A 309 2.41 -25.88 -3.68
N GLY A 310 1.99 -24.88 -4.46
CA GLY A 310 1.33 -23.67 -3.96
C GLY A 310 2.27 -22.58 -3.47
N ARG A 311 3.59 -22.81 -3.57
CA ARG A 311 4.60 -21.84 -3.20
C ARG A 311 4.46 -20.56 -4.02
N VAL A 312 4.52 -19.41 -3.34
CA VAL A 312 4.61 -18.12 -4.00
C VAL A 312 6.03 -17.90 -4.52
N LEU A 313 6.18 -17.82 -5.83
CA LEU A 313 7.44 -17.61 -6.54
C LEU A 313 7.79 -16.12 -6.66
N ALA A 314 6.78 -15.27 -6.86
CA ALA A 314 6.97 -13.83 -6.97
C ALA A 314 5.73 -13.04 -6.54
N ALA A 315 5.92 -11.77 -6.20
CA ALA A 315 4.87 -10.76 -6.10
C ALA A 315 5.17 -9.60 -7.06
N MET A 316 4.18 -9.17 -7.83
CA MET A 316 4.28 -8.09 -8.81
C MET A 316 3.24 -7.02 -8.49
N TYR A 317 3.63 -5.76 -8.48
CA TYR A 317 2.74 -4.64 -8.13
C TYR A 317 3.29 -3.31 -8.66
N ARG A 318 2.47 -2.25 -8.62
CA ARG A 318 2.88 -0.90 -9.00
C ARG A 318 3.13 -0.06 -7.75
N ASP A 319 4.36 0.38 -7.53
CA ASP A 319 4.71 1.26 -6.41
C ASP A 319 6.00 2.06 -6.71
N ARG A 320 6.42 2.89 -5.76
CA ARG A 320 7.65 3.69 -5.81
C ARG A 320 8.86 2.80 -5.64
N GLY A 321 9.71 2.78 -6.67
CA GLY A 321 11.00 2.10 -6.66
C GLY A 321 12.18 3.08 -6.71
N LYS A 322 13.17 2.72 -7.54
CA LYS A 322 14.44 3.44 -7.67
C LYS A 322 14.23 4.94 -7.95
N GLY A 323 14.81 5.78 -7.08
CA GLY A 323 14.77 7.24 -7.21
C GLY A 323 13.39 7.87 -7.00
N GLY A 324 12.42 7.15 -6.39
CA GLY A 324 11.07 7.64 -6.10
C GLY A 324 10.12 7.65 -7.29
N ALA A 325 10.53 7.09 -8.43
CA ALA A 325 9.65 6.86 -9.57
C ALA A 325 8.70 5.70 -9.29
N ILE A 326 7.47 5.80 -9.76
CA ILE A 326 6.47 4.75 -9.71
C ILE A 326 6.60 3.90 -10.96
N GLY A 327 6.62 2.59 -10.78
CA GLY A 327 6.77 1.63 -11.85
C GLY A 327 6.37 0.23 -11.40
N ALA A 328 6.60 -0.74 -12.28
CA ALA A 328 6.38 -2.14 -11.95
C ALA A 328 7.49 -2.62 -11.01
N ILE A 329 7.12 -3.12 -9.83
CA ILE A 329 7.99 -3.83 -8.92
C ILE A 329 7.69 -5.32 -9.06
N GLU A 330 8.74 -6.12 -9.17
CA GLU A 330 8.68 -7.57 -9.08
C GLU A 330 9.62 -8.03 -7.96
N MET A 331 9.06 -8.71 -6.96
CA MET A 331 9.79 -9.35 -5.86
C MET A 331 9.84 -10.84 -6.13
N ARG A 332 11.00 -11.40 -6.51
CA ARG A 332 11.14 -12.86 -6.71
C ARG A 332 11.67 -13.51 -5.45
N TYR A 333 10.89 -14.41 -4.87
CA TYR A 333 11.20 -15.05 -3.60
C TYR A 333 12.24 -16.16 -3.80
N THR A 334 13.39 -16.01 -3.14
CA THR A 334 14.54 -16.91 -3.28
C THR A 334 14.70 -17.86 -2.10
N ALA A 335 14.10 -17.55 -0.95
CA ALA A 335 14.13 -18.40 0.23
C ALA A 335 12.82 -18.35 1.02
N GLU A 336 12.54 -19.41 1.76
CA GLU A 336 11.45 -19.49 2.73
C GLU A 336 11.98 -19.87 4.11
N ARG A 337 11.22 -19.54 5.16
CA ARG A 337 11.50 -19.88 6.55
C ARG A 337 10.20 -20.38 7.18
N ASP A 338 10.28 -21.48 7.92
CA ASP A 338 9.20 -21.89 8.82
C ASP A 338 9.18 -20.94 10.03
N VAL A 339 8.02 -20.34 10.28
CA VAL A 339 7.77 -19.47 11.43
C VAL A 339 6.51 -19.96 12.12
N ASN A 340 6.67 -20.70 13.21
CA ASN A 340 5.56 -21.31 13.96
C ASN A 340 4.68 -22.21 13.09
N GLY A 341 5.28 -23.00 12.20
CA GLY A 341 4.56 -23.90 11.31
C GLY A 341 3.89 -23.23 10.12
N LEU A 342 4.24 -21.97 9.83
CA LEU A 342 3.89 -21.26 8.61
C LEU A 342 5.12 -21.10 7.69
N SER A 343 5.00 -21.47 6.41
CA SER A 343 6.05 -21.22 5.42
C SER A 343 5.96 -19.79 4.90
N LEU A 344 6.93 -18.95 5.24
CA LEU A 344 6.96 -17.54 4.87
C LEU A 344 8.16 -17.19 3.99
N PRO A 345 8.02 -16.27 3.02
CA PRO A 345 9.16 -15.75 2.29
C PRO A 345 10.20 -15.11 3.22
N ALA A 346 11.45 -15.54 3.10
CA ALA A 346 12.56 -15.11 3.95
C ALA A 346 13.68 -14.39 3.20
N ALA A 347 13.66 -14.43 1.87
CA ALA A 347 14.46 -13.58 1.01
C ALA A 347 13.75 -13.36 -0.32
N ALA A 348 13.91 -12.17 -0.90
CA ALA A 348 13.50 -11.85 -2.24
C ALA A 348 14.50 -10.93 -2.91
N GLU A 349 14.69 -11.14 -4.20
CA GLU A 349 15.35 -10.19 -5.06
C GLU A 349 14.31 -9.23 -5.66
N ALA A 350 14.66 -7.96 -5.84
CA ALA A 350 13.76 -6.97 -6.43
C ALA A 350 14.16 -6.57 -7.85
N TRP A 351 13.15 -6.34 -8.68
CA TRP A 351 13.24 -5.73 -10.01
C TRP A 351 12.32 -4.52 -10.07
N PHE A 352 12.76 -3.47 -10.76
CA PHE A 352 11.99 -2.27 -11.02
C PHE A 352 11.99 -2.00 -12.54
N ASN A 353 10.81 -1.98 -13.14
CA ASN A 353 10.65 -1.88 -14.60
C ASN A 353 11.54 -2.88 -15.36
N SER A 354 11.54 -4.14 -14.91
CA SER A 354 12.34 -5.25 -15.44
C SER A 354 13.86 -5.13 -15.24
N GLU A 355 14.36 -4.06 -14.61
CA GLU A 355 15.77 -3.92 -14.24
C GLU A 355 16.01 -4.41 -12.81
N ARG A 356 17.11 -5.13 -12.57
CA ARG A 356 17.47 -5.59 -11.22
C ARG A 356 17.69 -4.38 -10.30
N TRP A 357 17.00 -4.34 -9.16
CA TRP A 357 17.09 -3.30 -8.16
C TRP A 357 17.61 -3.86 -6.83
N THR A 358 18.93 -3.87 -6.65
CA THR A 358 19.58 -4.44 -5.44
C THR A 358 19.19 -3.72 -4.15
N GLY A 359 18.94 -2.40 -4.21
CA GLY A 359 18.44 -1.63 -3.07
C GLY A 359 16.98 -1.92 -2.69
N GLY A 360 16.26 -2.71 -3.48
CA GLY A 360 14.89 -3.16 -3.19
C GLY A 360 14.83 -4.56 -2.60
N ASP A 361 15.96 -5.27 -2.46
CA ASP A 361 15.96 -6.64 -1.96
C ASP A 361 15.35 -6.74 -0.57
N LEU A 362 14.59 -7.80 -0.37
CA LEU A 362 14.00 -8.13 0.92
C LEU A 362 14.80 -9.25 1.53
N LYS A 363 15.47 -8.98 2.64
CA LYS A 363 16.17 -10.01 3.43
C LYS A 363 16.00 -9.71 4.92
N PRO A 364 14.84 -10.04 5.50
CA PRO A 364 14.60 -9.78 6.91
C PRO A 364 15.54 -10.59 7.80
N ASP A 365 16.15 -9.89 8.75
CA ASP A 365 16.88 -10.49 9.88
C ASP A 365 15.89 -11.23 10.78
N VAL A 366 14.74 -10.59 11.06
CA VAL A 366 13.68 -11.10 11.92
C VAL A 366 12.40 -11.28 11.13
N ILE A 367 11.77 -12.45 11.30
CA ILE A 367 10.36 -12.69 10.93
C ILE A 367 9.73 -13.35 12.15
N ALA A 368 8.72 -12.70 12.72
CA ALA A 368 8.03 -13.18 13.92
C ALA A 368 6.52 -13.10 13.74
N ILE A 369 5.83 -14.11 14.25
CA ILE A 369 4.37 -14.19 14.37
C ILE A 369 4.04 -14.41 15.84
N GLY A 370 2.97 -13.78 16.30
CA GLY A 370 2.46 -13.94 17.66
C GLY A 370 1.92 -12.63 18.19
N ASP A 371 1.83 -12.49 19.51
CA ASP A 371 1.35 -11.27 20.11
C ASP A 371 2.42 -10.17 20.09
N VAL A 372 1.99 -8.97 19.73
CA VAL A 372 2.78 -7.74 19.81
C VAL A 372 2.17 -6.84 20.86
N SER A 373 3.00 -6.08 21.58
CA SER A 373 2.50 -5.17 22.60
C SER A 373 1.54 -4.14 21.99
N ALA A 374 0.39 -3.93 22.64
CA ALA A 374 -0.56 -2.89 22.26
C ALA A 374 0.07 -1.48 22.33
N ASP A 375 1.10 -1.29 23.16
CA ASP A 375 1.83 -0.03 23.28
C ASP A 375 2.59 0.35 22.00
N LEU A 376 2.80 -0.60 21.08
CA LEU A 376 3.37 -0.27 19.77
C LEU A 376 2.39 0.51 18.89
N PHE A 377 1.09 0.47 19.19
CA PHE A 377 0.03 1.09 18.39
C PHE A 377 -0.62 2.27 19.09
N VAL A 378 0.06 2.89 20.05
CA VAL A 378 -0.31 4.21 20.60
C VAL A 378 0.41 5.31 19.84
N LYS A 379 -0.04 6.57 19.99
CA LYS A 379 0.67 7.72 19.42
C LYS A 379 2.06 7.80 20.03
N PRO A 380 3.14 7.62 19.26
CA PRO A 380 4.50 7.66 19.79
C PRO A 380 4.84 9.07 20.26
N MET A 381 5.77 9.18 21.21
CA MET A 381 6.34 10.46 21.62
C MET A 381 7.28 10.98 20.53
N PRO A 382 7.46 12.31 20.38
CA PRO A 382 8.49 12.86 19.52
C PRO A 382 9.86 12.28 19.86
N THR A 383 10.62 11.90 18.84
CA THR A 383 12.02 11.49 18.99
C THR A 383 12.88 12.75 19.16
N LYS A 384 13.85 12.69 20.08
CA LYS A 384 14.79 13.80 20.32
C LYS A 384 15.80 13.92 19.20
#